data_AF-A0A445CJX3-F1
#
_entry.id   AF-A0A445CJX3-F1
#
_cell.length_a   1.000
_cell.length_b   1.000
_cell.length_c   1.000
_cell.angle_alpha   90.00
_cell.angle_beta   90.00
_cell.angle_gamma   90.00
#
_symmetry.space_group_name_H-M   'P 1'
#
loop_
_entity.id
_entity.type
_entity.pdbx_description
1 polymer ?
#
loop_
_entity_poly.entity_id
_entity_poly.type
_entity_poly.pdbx_seq_one_letter_code
_entity_poly.pdbx_strand_id
1 'polypeptide(L)'
;MKSRQNGTSLFIRLHWMKQRTKEDSSSIYNNIYLESTNQAVDFKVYFIDLDLKRLNKMEEYYELDKKIVSCYEQSMNMDHQERNEVINKMDQEVTNVQGTS
;
A
#
# COMPACT_ATOMS: atom_id res chain seq x y z
N MET A 1 8.67 -0.82 0.87
CA MET A 1 7.47 -1.16 1.67
C MET A 1 7.23 -0.05 2.67
N LYS A 2 6.03 0.54 2.68
CA LYS A 2 5.63 1.63 3.58
C LYS A 2 4.77 1.01 4.68
N SER A 3 5.27 0.97 5.91
CA SER A 3 4.49 0.52 7.07
C SER A 3 3.78 1.73 7.67
N ARG A 4 2.45 1.65 7.82
CA ARG A 4 1.63 2.71 8.39
C ARG A 4 1.47 2.43 9.90
N GLN A 5 2.25 3.12 10.71
CA GLN A 5 2.04 3.24 12.16
C GLN A 5 1.81 4.73 12.44
N ASN A 6 0.60 5.04 12.90
CA ASN A 6 0.16 6.29 13.53
C ASN A 6 0.85 7.56 13.02
N GLY A 7 0.41 8.07 11.86
CA GLY A 7 0.73 9.41 11.38
C GLY A 7 2.20 9.69 11.00
N THR A 8 3.18 8.92 11.47
CA THR A 8 4.60 9.06 11.12
C THR A 8 4.90 8.30 9.83
N SER A 9 5.27 9.02 8.78
CA SER A 9 5.71 8.41 7.53
C SER A 9 7.17 7.99 7.74
N LEU A 10 7.39 6.73 8.13
CA LEU A 10 8.74 6.21 8.25
C LEU A 10 9.31 5.96 6.86
N PHE A 11 10.37 6.66 6.49
CA PHE A 11 11.05 6.42 5.22
C PHE A 11 12.18 5.42 5.46
N ILE A 12 12.15 4.33 4.69
CA ILE A 12 13.17 3.31 4.74
C ILE A 12 14.01 3.42 3.47
N ARG A 13 15.30 3.69 3.62
CA ARG A 13 16.27 3.63 2.52
C ARG A 13 16.99 2.30 2.55
N LEU A 14 16.95 1.61 1.41
CA LEU A 14 17.72 0.40 1.14
C LEU A 14 18.93 0.77 0.30
N HIS A 15 20.12 0.45 0.78
CA HIS A 15 21.36 0.58 0.02
C HIS A 15 21.89 -0.81 -0.31
N TRP A 16 22.09 -1.10 -1.59
CA TRP A 16 22.56 -2.38 -2.10
C TRP A 16 24.05 -2.26 -2.46
N MET A 17 24.87 -3.17 -1.95
CA MET A 17 26.30 -3.25 -2.23
C MET A 17 26.65 -4.61 -2.83
N LYS A 18 27.58 -4.61 -3.78
CA LYS A 18 28.12 -5.87 -4.31
C LYS A 18 28.84 -6.61 -3.18
N GLN A 19 28.52 -7.89 -3.03
CA GLN A 19 29.13 -8.73 -1.99
C GLN A 19 30.65 -8.76 -2.15
N ARG A 20 31.36 -8.48 -1.06
CA ARG A 20 32.83 -8.55 -1.03
C ARG A 20 33.27 -10.01 -0.90
N THR A 21 34.12 -10.48 -1.81
CA THR A 21 34.71 -11.82 -1.75
C THR A 21 35.74 -11.89 -0.63
N LYS A 22 35.38 -12.57 0.47
CA LYS A 22 36.24 -13.14 1.55
C LYS A 22 37.35 -12.26 2.12
N GLU A 23 37.17 -11.78 3.37
CA GLU A 23 38.06 -12.08 4.52
C GLU A 23 37.60 -11.47 5.85
N ASP A 24 36.61 -10.57 5.87
CA ASP A 24 36.10 -10.02 7.13
C ASP A 24 34.78 -10.70 7.52
N SER A 25 34.89 -11.82 8.25
CA SER A 25 33.78 -12.55 8.88
C SER A 25 33.13 -11.79 10.06
N SER A 26 33.08 -10.46 9.98
CA SER A 26 32.34 -9.59 10.89
C SER A 26 31.38 -8.74 10.06
N SER A 27 30.43 -9.39 9.39
CA SER A 27 29.48 -8.66 8.55
C SER A 27 28.41 -8.02 9.43
N ILE A 28 28.62 -6.75 9.76
CA ILE A 28 27.61 -5.82 10.29
C ILE A 28 26.40 -5.67 9.32
N TYR A 29 26.48 -6.24 8.12
CA TYR A 29 25.53 -6.10 7.02
C TYR A 29 24.67 -7.35 6.84
N ASN A 30 23.38 -7.14 6.56
CA ASN A 30 22.47 -8.22 6.17
C ASN A 30 22.75 -8.62 4.73
N ASN A 31 22.66 -9.91 4.41
CA ASN A 31 22.81 -10.42 3.05
C ASN A 31 21.49 -11.04 2.55
N ILE A 32 21.24 -10.92 1.25
CA ILE A 32 20.19 -11.67 0.56
C ILE A 32 20.89 -12.52 -0.49
N TYR A 33 20.59 -13.82 -0.48
CA TYR A 33 21.02 -14.74 -1.52
C TYR A 33 19.96 -14.79 -2.62
N LEU A 34 20.36 -14.47 -3.86
CA LEU A 34 19.47 -14.48 -5.00
C LEU A 34 19.71 -15.76 -5.83
N GLU A 35 18.84 -16.76 -5.66
CA GLU A 35 18.95 -18.07 -6.32
C GLU A 35 18.98 -17.95 -7.85
N SER A 36 18.23 -16.99 -8.42
CA SER A 36 18.16 -16.77 -9.88
C SER A 36 19.48 -16.37 -10.52
N THR A 37 20.41 -15.79 -9.76
CA THR A 37 21.71 -15.33 -10.27
C THR A 37 22.89 -16.00 -9.57
N ASN A 38 22.61 -16.91 -8.60
CA ASN A 38 23.60 -17.52 -7.71
C ASN A 38 24.57 -16.50 -7.09
N GLN A 39 24.08 -15.30 -6.81
CA GLN A 39 24.86 -14.22 -6.21
C GLN A 39 24.23 -13.83 -4.87
N ALA A 40 25.07 -13.57 -3.88
CA ALA A 40 24.64 -12.87 -2.68
C ALA A 40 24.94 -11.37 -2.83
N VAL A 41 24.06 -10.57 -2.24
CA VAL A 41 24.15 -9.11 -2.23
C VAL A 41 24.03 -8.64 -0.80
N ASP A 42 24.97 -7.79 -0.38
CA ASP A 42 24.95 -7.20 0.94
C ASP A 42 24.08 -5.94 0.88
N PHE A 43 23.19 -5.78 1.85
CA PHE A 43 22.34 -4.60 1.93
C PHE A 43 22.36 -3.98 3.32
N LYS A 44 22.17 -2.66 3.35
CA LYS A 44 21.99 -1.91 4.58
C LYS A 44 20.68 -1.15 4.55
N VAL A 45 19.95 -1.24 5.66
CA VAL A 45 18.67 -0.57 5.87
C VAL A 45 18.91 0.65 6.76
N TYR A 46 18.40 1.79 6.34
CA TYR A 46 18.43 3.01 7.13
C TYR A 46 17.01 3.53 7.32
N PHE A 47 16.67 3.86 8.57
CA PHE A 47 15.50 4.68 8.86
C PHE A 47 15.88 6.13 8.65
N ILE A 48 15.13 6.80 7.79
CA ILE A 48 15.28 8.22 7.47
C ILE A 48 13.95 8.87 7.84
N ASP A 49 14.01 10.16 8.20
CA ASP A 49 12.85 10.94 8.63
C ASP A 49 12.26 10.40 9.95
N LEU A 50 13.11 10.41 10.98
CA LEU A 50 12.73 10.12 12.37
C LEU A 50 12.32 11.38 13.13
N ASP A 51 11.96 12.44 12.40
CA ASP A 51 11.60 13.71 13.00
C ASP A 51 10.28 13.55 13.77
N LEU A 52 10.30 14.00 15.02
CA LEU A 52 9.10 14.02 15.85
C LEU A 52 8.09 14.98 15.22
N LYS A 53 6.93 14.44 14.84
CA LYS A 53 5.84 15.27 14.32
C LYS A 53 5.33 16.18 15.42
N ARG A 54 5.17 17.46 15.08
CA ARG A 54 4.60 18.47 16.00
C ARG A 54 3.15 18.13 16.33
N LEU A 55 2.81 18.14 17.62
CA LEU A 55 1.46 17.87 18.13
C LEU A 55 0.40 18.79 17.50
N ASN A 56 0.75 20.04 17.20
CA ASN A 56 -0.17 21.02 16.61
C ASN A 56 -0.73 20.59 15.23
N LYS A 57 -0.10 19.63 14.54
CA LYS A 57 -0.60 19.11 13.27
C LYS A 57 -1.65 18.00 13.44
N MET A 58 -1.96 17.61 14.67
CA MET A 58 -2.88 16.50 14.95
C MET A 58 -4.31 16.81 14.52
N GLU A 59 -4.77 18.04 14.72
CA GLU A 59 -6.10 18.48 14.28
C GLU A 59 -6.19 18.51 12.74
N GLU A 60 -5.17 19.05 12.06
CA GLU A 60 -5.08 19.02 10.60
C GLU A 60 -5.08 17.58 10.05
N TYR A 61 -4.36 16.66 10.70
CA TYR A 61 -4.34 15.25 10.30
C TYR A 61 -5.70 14.57 10.50
N TYR A 62 -6.44 14.93 11.54
CA TYR A 62 -7.79 14.40 11.79
C TYR A 62 -8.77 14.81 10.68
N GLU A 63 -8.78 16.09 10.30
CA GLU A 63 -9.64 16.58 9.22
C GLU A 63 -9.26 15.98 7.86
N LEU A 64 -7.97 15.74 7.62
CA LEU A 64 -7.51 15.04 6.42
C LEU A 64 -7.96 13.58 6.40
N ASP A 65 -7.83 12.87 7.51
CA ASP A 65 -8.25 11.47 7.61
C ASP A 65 -9.76 11.33 7.38
N LYS A 66 -10.56 12.22 7.97
CA LYS A 66 -12.01 12.28 7.77
C LYS A 66 -12.38 12.46 6.29
N LYS A 67 -11.67 13.33 5.56
CA LYS A 67 -11.88 13.51 4.11
C LYS A 67 -11.49 12.27 3.31
N ILE A 68 -10.41 11.59 3.69
CA ILE A 68 -9.98 10.35 3.03
C ILE A 68 -11.05 9.28 3.21
N VAL A 69 -11.49 9.03 4.44
CA VAL A 69 -12.53 8.03 4.75
C VAL A 69 -13.82 8.36 4.01
N SER A 70 -14.30 9.60 4.08
CA SER A 70 -15.51 10.03 3.39
C SER A 70 -15.42 9.85 1.87
N CYS A 71 -14.26 10.10 1.26
CA CYS A 71 -14.05 9.91 -0.17
C CYS A 71 -14.12 8.42 -0.55
N TYR A 72 -13.45 7.54 0.21
CA TYR A 72 -13.50 6.10 -0.04
C TYR A 72 -14.91 5.53 0.16
N GLU A 73 -15.64 5.94 1.20
CA GLU A 73 -17.02 5.53 1.43
C GLU A 73 -17.94 5.92 0.27
N GLN A 74 -17.79 7.15 -0.25
CA GLN A 74 -18.55 7.62 -1.41
C GLN A 74 -18.24 6.80 -2.66
N SER A 75 -16.96 6.53 -2.95
CA SER A 75 -16.56 5.69 -4.08
C SER A 75 -17.10 4.27 -3.95
N MET A 76 -17.01 3.65 -2.76
CA MET A 76 -17.55 2.30 -2.53
C MET A 76 -19.07 2.24 -2.69
N ASN A 77 -19.79 3.28 -2.24
CA ASN A 77 -21.24 3.37 -2.39
C ASN A 77 -21.65 3.56 -3.86
N MET A 78 -20.89 4.35 -4.63
CA MET A 78 -21.10 4.50 -6.07
C MET A 78 -20.87 3.18 -6.82
N ASP A 79 -19.80 2.45 -6.51
CA ASP A 79 -19.51 1.15 -7.11
C ASP A 79 -20.60 0.10 -6.79
N HIS A 80 -21.19 0.18 -5.59
CA HIS A 80 -22.32 -0.65 -5.21
C HIS A 80 -23.60 -0.28 -5.94
N GLN A 81 -23.84 1.02 -6.14
CA GLN A 81 -25.03 1.51 -6.84
C GLN A 81 -24.96 1.18 -8.34
N GLU A 82 -23.81 1.35 -9.00
CA GLU A 82 -23.61 0.92 -10.40
C GLU A 82 -23.85 -0.59 -10.57
N ARG A 83 -23.34 -1.43 -9.67
CA ARG A 83 -23.61 -2.87 -9.72
C ARG A 83 -25.09 -3.20 -9.55
N ASN A 84 -25.78 -2.55 -8.62
CA ASN A 84 -27.20 -2.77 -8.40
C ASN A 84 -28.05 -2.27 -9.59
N GLU A 85 -27.67 -1.16 -10.24
CA GLU A 85 -28.32 -0.67 -11.45
C GLU A 85 -28.11 -1.60 -12.65
N VAL A 86 -26.94 -2.25 -12.77
CA VAL A 86 -26.67 -3.27 -13.80
C VAL A 86 -27.50 -4.54 -13.56
N ILE A 87 -27.60 -5.00 -12.31
CA ILE A 87 -28.41 -6.18 -11.94
C ILE A 87 -29.90 -5.92 -12.23
N ASN A 88 -30.42 -4.75 -11.81
CA ASN A 88 -31.81 -4.38 -12.03
C ASN A 88 -32.17 -4.24 -13.54
N LYS A 89 -31.22 -3.83 -14.39
CA LYS A 89 -31.42 -3.77 -15.85
C LYS A 89 -31.43 -5.16 -16.49
N MET A 90 -30.58 -6.08 -16.03
CA MET A 90 -30.58 -7.48 -16.46
C MET A 90 -31.89 -8.18 -16.10
N ASP A 91 -32.44 -7.92 -14.92
CA ASP A 91 -33.71 -8.53 -14.48
C ASP A 91 -34.93 -8.00 -15.26
N GLN A 92 -34.91 -6.75 -15.73
CA GLN A 92 -35.97 -6.18 -16.58
C GLN A 92 -35.98 -6.76 -18.00
N GLU A 93 -34.83 -7.10 -18.58
CA GLU A 93 -34.76 -7.73 -19.91
C GLU A 93 -35.29 -9.18 -19.89
N VAL A 94 -35.05 -9.93 -18.79
CA VAL A 94 -35.56 -11.31 -18.65
C VAL A 94 -37.10 -11.35 -18.55
N THR A 95 -37.73 -10.32 -17.95
CA THR A 95 -39.20 -10.26 -17.84
C THR A 95 -39.92 -9.90 -19.15
N ASN A 96 -39.23 -9.31 -20.14
CA ASN A 96 -39.85 -8.90 -21.40
C ASN A 96 -39.88 -9.98 -22.48
N VAL A 97 -39.26 -11.15 -22.29
CA VAL A 97 -39.22 -12.24 -23.29
C VAL A 97 -40.27 -13.35 -23.07
N GLN A 98 -41.06 -13.28 -22.00
CA GLN A 98 -42.16 -14.23 -21.75
C GLN A 98 -43.57 -13.65 -22.02
N GLY A 99 -43.64 -12.43 -22.56
CA GLY A 99 -44.89 -11.71 -22.80
C GLY A 99 -45.19 -11.39 -24.27
N THR A 100 -44.85 -12.26 -25.22
CA THR A 100 -45.42 -12.21 -26.58
C THR A 100 -45.85 -13.61 -26.96
N SER A 101 -47.08 -13.93 -26.57
CA SER A 101 -47.83 -15.07 -27.10
C SER A 101 -48.27 -14.82 -28.54
#